data_AF-A0A511TAB2-F1
#
_entry.id   AF-A0A511TAB2-F1
#
_cell.length_a   1.000
_cell.length_b   1.000
_cell.length_c   1.000
_cell.angle_alpha   90.00
_cell.angle_beta   90.00
_cell.angle_gamma   90.00
#
_symmetry.space_group_name_H-M   'P 1'
#
loop_
_entity.id
_entity.type
_entity.pdbx_description
1 polymer ?
#
loop_
_entity_poly.entity_id
_entity_poly.type
_entity_poly.pdbx_seq_one_letter_code
_entity_poly.pdbx_strand_id
1 'polypeptide(L)'
;MLLQTKTPGTPYEAARVDVLLSERRVSARPDGSRLWHFEHGDVEVGELREGGRVVATELRIPLTEQTELVREVVAEAAAIAAAAGARLVDPQLGRSLSATEAHVVVDQYLRTVRYDGSMSVGSMSFTPATSESSRGFQPGAKFFLIAIGAFFFLYLLVDSMIGSLGGR
;
A
#
# COMPACT_ATOMS: atom_id res chain seq x y z
N MET A 1 6.05 3.83 -6.01
CA MET A 1 5.37 4.30 -7.24
C MET A 1 4.43 3.21 -7.76
N LEU A 2 3.47 3.55 -8.62
CA LEU A 2 2.45 2.63 -9.10
C LEU A 2 2.32 2.70 -10.64
N LEU A 3 2.22 1.54 -11.28
CA LEU A 3 1.74 1.41 -12.66
C LEU A 3 0.25 1.07 -12.61
N GLN A 4 -0.59 1.94 -13.15
CA GLN A 4 -2.04 1.83 -13.09
C GLN A 4 -2.67 1.95 -14.47
N THR A 5 -3.95 1.60 -14.58
CA THR A 5 -4.73 1.93 -15.78
C THR A 5 -4.69 3.43 -16.10
N LYS A 6 -4.65 3.78 -17.39
CA LYS A 6 -4.74 5.19 -17.82
C LYS A 6 -6.02 5.86 -17.37
N THR A 7 -7.14 5.16 -17.44
CA THR A 7 -8.47 5.70 -17.16
C THR A 7 -8.92 5.27 -15.76
N PRO A 8 -9.16 6.20 -14.82
CA PRO A 8 -9.71 5.85 -13.51
C PRO A 8 -10.99 5.01 -13.62
N GLY A 9 -11.11 3.99 -12.78
CA GLY A 9 -12.29 3.10 -12.75
C GLY A 9 -12.31 2.01 -13.82
N THR A 10 -11.36 1.98 -14.76
CA THR A 10 -11.24 0.84 -15.69
C THR A 10 -10.36 -0.27 -15.10
N PRO A 11 -10.54 -1.52 -15.54
CA PRO A 11 -9.66 -2.61 -15.12
C PRO A 11 -8.20 -2.37 -15.48
N TYR A 12 -7.31 -2.73 -14.56
CA TYR A 12 -5.88 -2.77 -14.81
C TYR A 12 -5.46 -4.09 -15.49
N GLU A 13 -4.70 -3.99 -16.58
CA GLU A 13 -4.19 -5.14 -17.33
C GLU A 13 -2.77 -5.52 -16.87
N ALA A 14 -2.65 -6.14 -15.69
CA ALA A 14 -1.37 -6.53 -15.10
C ALA A 14 -0.51 -7.39 -16.05
N ALA A 15 -1.13 -8.31 -16.78
CA ALA A 15 -0.44 -9.20 -17.71
C ALA A 15 0.40 -8.46 -18.77
N ARG A 16 -0.04 -7.30 -19.27
CA ARG A 16 0.76 -6.51 -20.23
C ARG A 16 2.02 -5.95 -19.61
N VAL A 17 1.91 -5.46 -18.37
CA VAL A 17 3.03 -4.93 -17.61
C VAL A 17 3.99 -6.06 -17.22
N ASP A 18 3.47 -7.23 -16.85
CA ASP A 18 4.28 -8.40 -16.52
C ASP A 18 5.08 -8.93 -17.71
N VAL A 19 4.50 -8.94 -18.92
CA VAL A 19 5.22 -9.29 -20.14
C VAL A 19 6.37 -8.31 -20.42
N LEU A 20 6.13 -7.00 -20.28
CA LEU A 20 7.19 -6.01 -20.49
C LEU A 20 8.28 -6.08 -19.41
N LEU A 21 7.91 -6.42 -18.17
CA LEU A 21 8.86 -6.63 -17.08
C LEU A 21 9.69 -7.91 -17.27
N SER A 22 9.14 -8.97 -17.88
CA SER A 22 9.91 -10.20 -18.15
C SER A 22 10.97 -10.03 -19.23
N GLU A 23 10.82 -9.03 -20.10
CA GLU A 23 11.84 -8.58 -21.06
C GLU A 23 12.94 -7.72 -20.41
N ARG A 24 12.85 -7.46 -19.10
CA ARG A 24 13.85 -6.70 -18.33
C ARG A 24 14.61 -7.63 -17.39
N ARG A 25 15.63 -7.08 -16.71
CA ARG A 25 16.41 -7.76 -15.68
C ARG A 25 15.60 -7.92 -14.39
N VAL A 26 14.51 -8.67 -14.45
CA VAL A 26 13.64 -8.95 -13.30
C VAL A 26 13.84 -10.40 -12.85
N SER A 27 14.14 -10.60 -11.58
CA SER A 27 14.26 -11.92 -10.96
C SER A 27 13.10 -12.16 -9.98
N ALA A 28 12.64 -13.41 -9.89
CA ALA A 28 11.68 -13.81 -8.87
C ALA A 28 12.41 -14.12 -7.56
N ARG A 29 11.83 -13.70 -6.43
CA ARG A 29 12.32 -14.01 -5.09
C ARG A 29 11.44 -15.13 -4.47
N PRO A 30 11.99 -15.97 -3.57
CA PRO A 30 11.24 -17.07 -2.95
C PRO A 30 9.99 -16.67 -2.16
N ASP A 31 9.89 -15.41 -1.74
CA ASP A 31 8.73 -14.84 -1.03
C ASP A 31 7.58 -14.47 -1.97
N GLY A 32 7.72 -14.71 -3.28
CA GLY A 32 6.74 -14.37 -4.31
C GLY A 32 6.82 -12.93 -4.81
N SER A 33 7.74 -12.12 -4.27
CA SER A 33 8.06 -10.80 -4.82
C SER A 33 9.02 -10.92 -6.01
N ARG A 34 9.18 -9.83 -6.76
CA ARG A 34 10.14 -9.74 -7.87
C ARG A 34 11.12 -8.62 -7.59
N LEU A 35 12.38 -8.80 -7.94
CA LEU A 35 13.40 -7.76 -7.91
C LEU A 35 13.72 -7.33 -9.33
N TRP A 36 13.59 -6.05 -9.60
CA TRP A 36 14.03 -5.44 -10.85
C TRP A 36 15.41 -4.82 -10.64
N HIS A 37 16.40 -5.33 -11.36
CA HIS A 37 17.79 -4.94 -11.26
C HIS A 37 18.11 -3.74 -12.15
N PHE A 38 18.61 -2.68 -11.52
CA PHE A 38 19.12 -1.47 -12.17
C PHE A 38 20.63 -1.35 -11.96
N GLU A 39 21.25 -0.33 -12.55
CA GLU A 39 22.69 -0.09 -12.35
C GLU A 39 22.96 0.40 -10.93
N HIS A 40 22.08 1.26 -10.41
CA HIS A 40 22.25 1.89 -9.10
C HIS A 40 21.48 1.20 -7.96
N GLY A 41 21.03 -0.05 -8.16
CA GLY A 41 20.38 -0.85 -7.11
C GLY A 41 19.19 -1.66 -7.62
N ASP A 42 18.46 -2.25 -6.68
CA ASP A 42 17.32 -3.09 -6.97
C ASP A 42 16.01 -2.43 -6.51
N VAL A 43 14.94 -2.67 -7.26
CA VAL A 43 13.59 -2.25 -6.91
C VAL A 43 12.69 -3.46 -6.74
N GLU A 44 11.95 -3.50 -5.65
CA GLU A 44 10.94 -4.53 -5.45
C GLU A 44 9.70 -4.22 -6.30
N VAL A 45 9.23 -5.22 -7.02
CA VAL A 45 8.04 -5.18 -7.86
C VAL A 45 6.99 -6.09 -7.25
N GLY A 46 5.88 -5.49 -6.84
CA GLY A 46 4.75 -6.16 -6.22
C GLY A 46 3.44 -5.92 -6.97
N GLU A 47 2.38 -6.55 -6.49
CA GLU A 47 1.02 -6.31 -6.95
C GLU A 47 0.24 -5.57 -5.87
N LEU A 48 -0.45 -4.49 -6.25
CA LEU A 48 -1.45 -3.86 -5.40
C LEU A 48 -2.81 -4.47 -5.70
N ARG A 49 -3.46 -5.04 -4.69
CA ARG A 49 -4.75 -5.71 -4.81
C ARG A 49 -5.83 -5.00 -4.00
N GLU A 50 -6.99 -4.79 -4.61
CA GLU A 50 -8.20 -4.29 -3.97
C GLU A 50 -9.35 -5.26 -4.27
N GLY A 51 -10.05 -5.72 -3.23
CA GLY A 51 -11.14 -6.70 -3.40
C GLY A 51 -10.70 -8.00 -4.08
N GLY A 52 -9.44 -8.42 -3.89
CA GLY A 52 -8.86 -9.62 -4.52
C GLY A 52 -8.38 -9.42 -5.97
N ARG A 53 -8.68 -8.27 -6.59
CA ARG A 53 -8.27 -7.95 -7.96
C ARG A 53 -7.00 -7.11 -7.97
N VAL A 54 -6.08 -7.38 -8.88
CA VAL A 54 -4.89 -6.53 -9.09
C VAL A 54 -5.33 -5.22 -9.73
N VAL A 55 -5.03 -4.10 -9.06
CA VAL A 55 -5.39 -2.74 -9.50
C VAL A 55 -4.18 -1.92 -9.93
N ALA A 56 -2.98 -2.33 -9.52
CA ALA A 56 -1.73 -1.71 -9.94
C ALA A 56 -0.56 -2.70 -9.79
N THR A 57 0.52 -2.46 -10.53
CA THR A 57 1.83 -2.99 -10.19
C THR A 57 2.57 -1.95 -9.35
N GLU A 58 3.03 -2.37 -8.18
CA GLU A 58 3.72 -1.51 -7.22
C GLU A 58 5.24 -1.61 -7.40
N LEU A 59 5.90 -0.45 -7.42
CA LEU A 59 7.36 -0.31 -7.47
C LEU A 59 7.84 0.31 -6.16
N ARG A 60 8.59 -0.46 -5.37
CA ARG A 60 9.13 -0.04 -4.08
C ARG A 60 10.62 0.19 -4.23
N ILE A 61 10.98 1.47 -4.31
CA ILE A 61 12.38 1.89 -4.31
C ILE A 61 12.85 1.90 -2.86
N PRO A 62 13.96 1.20 -2.51
CA PRO A 62 14.50 1.24 -1.16
C PRO A 62 14.84 2.69 -0.78
N LEU A 63 14.58 3.12 0.45
CA LEU A 63 14.89 4.48 0.91
C LEU A 63 16.41 4.62 1.14
N THR A 64 17.08 5.37 0.28
CA THR A 64 18.53 5.62 0.29
C THR A 64 18.81 7.04 -0.20
N GLU A 65 19.98 7.61 0.07
CA GLU A 65 20.35 8.91 -0.51
C GLU A 65 20.76 8.80 -2.01
N GLN A 66 20.72 7.59 -2.59
CA GLN A 66 21.16 7.34 -3.96
C GLN A 66 20.06 7.70 -4.97
N THR A 67 20.06 8.95 -5.41
CA THR A 67 19.00 9.48 -6.31
C THR A 67 19.04 8.95 -7.73
N GLU A 68 20.18 8.43 -8.21
CA GLU A 68 20.30 7.89 -9.57
C GLU A 68 19.36 6.69 -9.79
N LEU A 69 19.20 5.82 -8.78
CA LEU A 69 18.23 4.73 -8.83
C LEU A 69 16.81 5.25 -9.07
N VAL A 70 16.42 6.34 -8.40
CA VAL A 70 15.09 6.93 -8.58
C VAL A 70 14.91 7.42 -10.01
N ARG A 71 15.93 8.05 -10.60
CA ARG A 71 15.88 8.54 -11.99
C ARG A 71 15.72 7.40 -12.99
N GLU A 72 16.51 6.34 -12.82
CA GLU A 72 16.44 5.14 -13.65
C GLU A 72 15.06 4.50 -13.61
N VAL A 73 14.52 4.33 -12.39
CA VAL A 73 13.23 3.68 -12.19
C VAL A 73 12.10 4.51 -12.78
N VAL A 74 12.11 5.85 -12.63
CA VAL A 74 11.10 6.72 -13.24
C VAL A 74 11.16 6.63 -14.78
N ALA A 75 12.36 6.67 -15.36
CA ALA A 75 12.53 6.61 -16.81
C ALA A 75 12.04 5.28 -17.40
N GLU A 76 12.51 4.15 -16.86
CA GLU A 76 12.14 2.81 -17.32
C GLU A 76 10.67 2.48 -17.03
N ALA A 77 10.16 2.83 -15.85
CA ALA A 77 8.75 2.60 -15.52
C ALA A 77 7.82 3.45 -16.38
N ALA A 78 8.21 4.68 -16.76
CA ALA A 78 7.44 5.49 -17.70
C ALA A 78 7.43 4.86 -19.10
N ALA A 79 8.55 4.27 -19.55
CA ALA A 79 8.61 3.54 -20.81
C ALA A 79 7.71 2.29 -20.80
N ILE A 80 7.74 1.50 -19.73
CA ILE A 80 6.82 0.36 -19.54
C ILE A 80 5.38 0.83 -19.52
N ALA A 81 5.06 1.90 -18.79
CA ALA A 81 3.71 2.44 -18.72
C ALA A 81 3.19 2.82 -20.11
N ALA A 82 4.01 3.53 -20.90
CA ALA A 82 3.67 3.92 -22.25
C ALA A 82 3.39 2.71 -23.15
N ALA A 83 4.27 1.71 -23.15
CA ALA A 83 4.14 0.49 -23.95
C ALA A 83 2.94 -0.38 -23.52
N ALA A 84 2.66 -0.46 -22.22
CA ALA A 84 1.53 -1.21 -21.68
C ALA A 84 0.18 -0.53 -21.87
N GLY A 85 0.14 0.74 -22.29
CA GLY A 85 -1.08 1.55 -22.24
C GLY A 85 -1.52 1.89 -20.81
N ALA A 86 -0.60 1.85 -19.85
CA ALA A 86 -0.77 2.22 -18.45
C ALA A 86 -0.32 3.67 -18.21
N ARG A 87 -0.40 4.11 -16.95
CA ARG A 87 0.19 5.37 -16.46
C ARG A 87 1.08 5.07 -15.25
N LEU A 88 2.19 5.78 -15.14
CA LEU A 88 3.02 5.81 -13.94
C LEU A 88 2.47 6.87 -12.98
N VAL A 89 2.30 6.54 -11.71
CA VAL A 89 1.80 7.44 -10.67
C VAL A 89 2.75 7.39 -9.48
N ASP A 90 3.08 8.55 -8.93
CA ASP A 90 3.62 8.65 -7.58
C ASP A 90 2.49 9.01 -6.60
N PRO A 91 2.14 8.11 -5.66
CA PRO A 91 1.12 8.37 -4.66
C PRO A 91 1.37 9.64 -3.84
N GLN A 92 2.62 10.03 -3.62
CA GLN A 92 2.97 11.23 -2.85
C GLN A 92 2.70 12.52 -3.63
N LEU A 93 2.79 12.47 -4.95
CA LEU A 93 2.50 13.60 -5.84
C LEU A 93 1.04 13.61 -6.31
N GLY A 94 0.31 12.50 -6.14
CA GLY A 94 -1.11 12.38 -6.48
C GLY A 94 -1.42 12.51 -7.97
N ARG A 95 -0.42 12.41 -8.85
CA ARG A 95 -0.56 12.66 -10.29
C ARG A 95 0.24 11.67 -11.14
N SER A 96 -0.10 11.63 -12.42
CA SER A 96 0.65 10.84 -13.40
C SER A 96 2.02 11.47 -13.66
N LEU A 97 3.01 10.61 -13.91
CA LEU A 97 4.39 10.99 -14.18
C LEU A 97 4.82 10.59 -15.58
N SER A 98 5.67 11.42 -16.15
CA SER A 98 6.44 11.15 -17.36
C SER A 98 7.93 11.00 -17.04
N ALA A 99 8.71 10.48 -17.98
CA ALA A 99 10.15 10.26 -17.80
C ALA A 99 10.94 11.57 -17.51
N THR A 100 10.48 12.71 -18.03
CA THR A 100 11.14 14.02 -17.84
C THR A 100 10.96 14.58 -16.43
N GLU A 101 9.99 14.04 -15.67
CA GLU A 101 9.63 14.51 -14.33
C GLU A 101 10.37 13.78 -13.20
N ALA A 102 11.38 12.97 -13.55
CA ALA A 102 12.22 12.27 -12.57
C ALA A 102 12.82 13.20 -11.50
N HIS A 103 13.15 14.44 -11.86
CA HIS A 103 13.68 15.43 -10.92
C HIS A 103 12.68 15.77 -9.78
N VAL A 104 11.38 15.90 -10.10
CA VAL A 104 10.33 16.19 -9.10
C VAL A 104 10.18 15.02 -8.11
N VAL A 105 10.28 13.79 -8.62
CA VAL A 105 10.21 12.58 -7.80
C VAL A 105 11.43 12.48 -6.89
N VAL A 106 12.63 12.76 -7.42
CA VAL A 106 13.88 12.78 -6.64
C VAL A 106 13.79 13.79 -5.50
N ASP A 107 13.30 15.00 -5.73
CA ASP A 107 13.20 16.03 -4.69
C ASP A 107 12.26 15.60 -3.55
N GLN A 108 11.12 15.01 -3.90
CA GLN A 108 10.16 14.47 -2.92
C GLN A 108 10.75 13.28 -2.17
N TYR A 109 11.43 12.38 -2.88
CA TYR A 109 12.06 11.21 -2.29
C TYR A 109 13.17 11.59 -1.30
N LEU A 110 14.06 12.51 -1.66
CA LEU A 110 15.09 13.03 -0.75
C LEU A 110 14.50 13.69 0.50
N ARG A 111 13.36 14.37 0.35
CA ARG A 111 12.63 14.92 1.50
C ARG A 111 12.19 13.79 2.44
N THR A 112 11.62 12.71 1.92
CA THR A 112 11.23 11.53 2.70
C THR A 112 12.42 10.87 3.39
N VAL A 113 13.52 10.64 2.66
CA VAL A 113 14.74 10.01 3.22
C VAL A 113 15.31 10.84 4.37
N ARG A 114 15.39 12.17 4.22
CA ARG A 114 15.89 13.06 5.28
C ARG A 114 15.00 13.04 6.52
N TYR A 115 13.68 12.98 6.36
CA TYR A 115 12.78 12.91 7.51
C TYR A 115 12.87 11.57 8.25
N ASP A 116 12.96 10.46 7.51
CA ASP A 116 13.18 9.13 8.10
C ASP A 116 14.54 9.03 8.81
N GLY A 117 15.60 9.55 8.17
CA GLY A 117 16.94 9.63 8.76
C GLY A 117 16.98 10.53 10.01
N SER A 118 16.25 11.64 10.01
CA SER A 118 16.19 12.58 11.15
C SER A 118 15.49 12.01 12.38
N MET A 119 14.58 11.04 12.21
CA MET A 119 13.98 10.28 13.31
C MET A 119 14.97 9.28 13.94
N SER A 120 16.07 8.92 13.25
CA SER A 120 17.11 8.04 13.80
C SER A 120 18.23 8.78 14.57
N VAL A 121 18.41 10.09 14.35
CA VAL A 121 19.48 10.89 15.00
C VAL A 121 18.96 11.71 16.19
N GLY A 122 17.64 11.83 16.35
CA GLY A 122 17.00 12.40 17.54
C GLY A 122 16.71 11.33 18.59
N SER A 123 17.73 10.93 19.36
CA SER A 123 17.53 10.20 20.61
C SER A 123 16.84 11.10 21.65
N MET A 124 15.56 11.44 21.44
CA MET A 124 14.67 11.69 22.57
C MET A 124 14.34 10.33 23.13
N SER A 125 14.82 10.11 24.36
CA SER A 125 14.56 8.96 25.21
C SER A 125 13.15 8.40 25.01
N PHE A 126 13.03 7.41 24.14
CA PHE A 126 11.84 6.60 24.06
C PHE A 126 11.97 5.60 25.20
N THR A 127 11.27 5.87 26.29
CA THR A 127 10.84 4.84 27.25
C THR A 127 10.37 3.62 26.46
N PRO A 128 10.74 2.38 26.83
CA PRO A 128 10.33 1.21 26.09
C PRO A 128 8.84 0.99 26.36
N ALA A 129 7.98 1.64 25.59
CA ALA A 129 6.61 1.19 25.42
C ALA A 129 6.69 -0.01 24.47
N THR A 130 6.65 -1.19 25.07
CA THR A 130 6.30 -2.49 24.50
C THR A 130 5.58 -2.39 23.17
N SER A 131 6.09 -3.14 22.20
CA SER A 131 5.47 -3.46 20.91
C SER A 131 3.97 -3.77 21.06
N GLU A 132 3.11 -2.85 20.66
CA GLU A 132 1.74 -3.16 20.25
C GLU A 132 1.66 -3.03 18.73
N SER A 133 1.80 -4.19 18.09
CA SER A 133 1.20 -4.48 16.80
C SER A 133 -0.17 -3.81 16.68
N SER A 134 -0.42 -3.05 15.60
CA SER A 134 -1.75 -2.57 15.23
C SER A 134 -2.68 -3.78 15.01
N ARG A 135 -3.28 -4.29 16.09
CA ARG A 135 -4.48 -5.11 16.03
C ARG A 135 -5.61 -4.17 15.65
N GLY A 136 -6.06 -4.28 14.40
CA GLY A 136 -7.45 -3.96 14.10
C GLY A 136 -8.36 -4.61 15.15
N PHE A 137 -9.44 -3.94 15.53
CA PHE A 137 -10.38 -4.43 16.54
C PHE A 137 -10.81 -5.87 16.19
N GLN A 138 -10.21 -6.84 16.88
CA GLN A 138 -10.65 -8.23 16.89
C GLN A 138 -11.51 -8.39 18.14
N PRO A 139 -12.84 -8.25 18.05
CA PRO A 139 -13.71 -8.51 19.18
C PRO A 139 -13.50 -9.97 19.60
N GLY A 140 -12.79 -10.17 20.70
CA GLY A 140 -12.57 -11.50 21.26
C GLY A 140 -13.89 -12.13 21.70
N ALA A 141 -13.89 -13.45 21.92
CA ALA A 141 -15.09 -14.21 22.31
C ALA A 141 -15.85 -13.61 23.51
N LYS A 142 -15.15 -12.93 24.43
CA LYS A 142 -15.75 -12.20 25.56
C LYS A 142 -16.63 -11.02 25.10
N PHE A 143 -16.23 -10.29 24.06
CA PHE A 143 -17.02 -9.20 23.48
C PHE A 143 -18.31 -9.73 22.82
N PHE A 144 -18.23 -10.89 22.15
CA PHE A 144 -19.41 -11.57 21.61
C PHE A 144 -20.36 -12.03 22.71
N LEU A 145 -19.86 -12.62 23.80
CA LEU A 145 -20.70 -13.04 24.93
C LEU A 145 -21.38 -11.84 25.61
N ILE A 146 -20.67 -10.73 25.78
CA ILE A 146 -21.24 -9.48 26.33
C ILE A 146 -22.30 -8.92 25.38
N ALA A 147 -22.04 -8.89 24.08
CA ALA A 147 -23.01 -8.42 23.09
C ALA A 147 -24.29 -9.29 23.09
N ILE A 148 -24.15 -10.62 23.10
CA ILE A 148 -25.28 -11.55 23.18
C ILE A 148 -26.06 -11.35 24.48
N GLY A 149 -25.37 -11.22 25.62
CA GLY A 149 -26.01 -10.94 26.91
C GLY A 149 -26.77 -9.62 26.93
N ALA A 150 -26.20 -8.56 26.35
CA ALA A 150 -26.85 -7.26 26.25
C ALA A 150 -28.10 -7.30 25.34
N PHE A 151 -28.02 -7.97 24.19
CA PHE A 151 -29.17 -8.16 23.31
C PHE A 151 -30.26 -9.02 23.95
N PHE A 152 -29.88 -10.08 24.68
CA PHE A 152 -30.84 -10.92 25.40
C PHE A 152 -31.54 -10.17 26.53
N PHE A 153 -30.80 -9.37 27.30
CA PHE A 153 -31.38 -8.52 28.34
C PHE A 153 -32.30 -7.46 27.75
N LEU A 154 -31.91 -6.82 26.64
CA LEU A 154 -32.75 -5.86 25.93
C LEU A 154 -34.03 -6.52 25.41
N TYR A 155 -33.92 -7.73 24.86
CA TYR A 155 -35.07 -8.52 24.43
C TYR A 155 -36.03 -8.77 25.59
N LEU A 156 -35.54 -9.22 26.75
CA LEU A 156 -36.38 -9.43 27.93
C LEU A 156 -37.01 -8.13 28.44
N LEU A 157 -36.30 -7.00 28.37
CA LEU A 157 -36.83 -5.70 28.75
C LEU A 157 -38.00 -5.29 27.84
N VAL A 158 -37.82 -5.44 26.53
CA VAL A 158 -38.85 -5.15 25.53
C VAL A 158 -40.05 -6.09 25.70
N ASP A 159 -39.81 -7.39 25.89
CA ASP A 159 -40.85 -8.39 26.14
C ASP A 159 -41.61 -8.11 27.43
N SER A 160 -40.92 -7.70 28.50
CA SER A 160 -41.56 -7.28 29.76
C SER A 160 -42.39 -6.00 29.59
N MET A 161 -41.93 -5.03 28.80
CA MET A 161 -42.70 -3.82 28.52
C MET A 161 -43.93 -4.13 27.67
N ILE A 162 -43.80 -4.98 26.65
CA ILE A 162 -44.92 -5.43 25.81
C ILE A 162 -45.91 -6.25 26.64
N GLY A 163 -45.43 -7.13 27.53
CA GLY A 163 -46.27 -7.88 28.47
C GLY A 163 -47.03 -6.97 29.45
N SER A 164 -46.42 -5.87 29.88
CA SER A 164 -47.08 -4.85 30.72
C SER A 164 -48.09 -3.97 29.97
N LEU A 165 -47.96 -3.85 28.64
CA LEU A 165 -48.84 -3.07 27.77
C LEU A 165 -49.93 -3.92 27.10
N GLY A 166 -49.72 -5.24 27.01
CA GLY A 166 -50.64 -6.23 26.43
C GLY A 166 -51.41 -7.08 27.45
N GLY A 167 -51.28 -6.77 28.74
CA GLY A 167 -52.03 -7.45 29.80
C GLY A 167 -53.52 -7.08 29.78
N ARG A 168 -54.36 -8.09 29.53
CA ARG A 168 -55.72 -8.16 30.06
C ARG A 168 -55.68 -8.27 31.58
#